data_AF-A0A2P4PNJ6-F1
#
_entry.id   AF-A0A2P4PNJ6-F1
#
_cell.length_a   1.000
_cell.length_b   1.000
_cell.length_c   1.000
_cell.angle_alpha   90.00
_cell.angle_beta   90.00
_cell.angle_gamma   90.00
#
_symmetry.space_group_name_H-M   'P 1'
#
loop_
_entity.id
_entity.type
_entity.pdbx_description
1 polymer ?
#
loop_
_entity_poly.entity_id
_entity_poly.type
_entity_poly.pdbx_seq_one_letter_code
_entity_poly.pdbx_strand_id
1 'polypeptide(L)'
;MRKDIVNMSSYRTHLKSGLPIMYLQDHKQALWEKFSEEYPNGMRLTAFMTRLQGSRFVYQDNLCGLCSECNECGYESFASINTIIATHVEDESLKEELTRKLNILRRYMRREYIKYLKITSSGILAHKSCICHCLSHSFGICNLQHFEICNDCVELFQFFDLIKNQVDEELHELLDDYLKKLISWLGHHA
;
A
#
# COMPACT_ATOMS: atom_id res chain seq x y z
N MET A 1 21.63 12.08 -13.90
CA MET A 1 21.15 12.49 -12.56
C MET A 1 19.96 11.59 -12.21
N ARG A 2 20.14 10.60 -11.32
CA ARG A 2 19.09 9.59 -11.01
C ARG A 2 17.85 10.29 -10.47
N LYS A 3 16.69 9.97 -11.02
CA LYS A 3 15.40 10.64 -10.74
C LYS A 3 14.57 9.91 -9.68
N ASP A 4 15.14 8.93 -8.97
CA ASP A 4 14.33 7.79 -8.50
C ASP A 4 14.31 7.57 -6.97
N ILE A 5 14.69 8.53 -6.14
CA ILE A 5 14.78 8.31 -4.67
C ILE A 5 13.75 9.15 -3.88
N VAL A 6 13.30 10.28 -4.43
CA VAL A 6 12.43 11.23 -3.72
C VAL A 6 11.34 11.82 -4.62
N ASN A 7 10.10 11.86 -4.11
CA ASN A 7 8.99 12.60 -4.71
C ASN A 7 8.79 13.93 -3.98
N MET A 8 8.58 15.03 -4.71
CA MET A 8 8.32 16.32 -4.10
C MET A 8 6.82 16.49 -3.80
N SER A 9 6.47 17.01 -2.63
CA SER A 9 5.10 17.42 -2.34
C SER A 9 4.74 18.69 -3.12
N SER A 10 3.58 18.69 -3.79
CA SER A 10 3.06 19.87 -4.49
C SER A 10 2.29 20.83 -3.57
N TYR A 11 1.97 20.43 -2.35
CA TYR A 11 1.06 21.17 -1.45
C TYR A 11 1.54 21.27 0.00
N ARG A 12 2.58 20.54 0.41
CA ARG A 12 3.14 20.63 1.77
C ARG A 12 4.55 21.20 1.78
N THR A 13 4.75 22.16 2.68
CA THR A 13 6.05 22.77 2.94
C THR A 13 6.51 22.48 4.36
N HIS A 14 7.81 22.28 4.53
CA HIS A 14 8.45 22.14 5.83
C HIS A 14 8.40 23.46 6.60
N LEU A 15 7.76 23.46 7.77
CA LEU A 15 7.42 24.66 8.55
C LEU A 15 8.63 25.57 8.80
N LYS A 16 9.82 25.00 9.07
CA LYS A 16 11.01 25.79 9.42
C LYS A 16 11.72 26.39 8.19
N SER A 17 11.62 25.76 7.02
CA SER A 17 12.37 26.19 5.84
C SER A 17 11.49 26.75 4.71
N GLY A 18 10.16 26.59 4.78
CA GLY A 18 9.23 26.97 3.71
C GLY A 18 9.36 26.15 2.42
N LEU A 19 10.27 25.17 2.38
CA LEU A 19 10.55 24.36 1.20
C LEU A 19 9.60 23.16 1.11
N PRO A 20 9.30 22.64 -0.09
CA PRO A 20 8.50 21.44 -0.25
C PRO A 20 9.03 20.26 0.54
N ILE A 21 8.11 19.48 1.11
CA ILE A 21 8.41 18.18 1.72
C ILE A 21 8.86 17.21 0.62
N MET A 22 9.87 16.40 0.91
CA MET A 22 10.40 15.38 0.00
C MET A 22 10.05 14.00 0.55
N TYR A 23 9.30 13.22 -0.21
CA TYR A 23 8.91 11.86 0.16
C TYR A 23 9.95 10.86 -0.32
N LEU A 24 10.57 10.16 0.62
CA LEU A 24 11.51 9.08 0.34
C LEU A 24 10.75 7.83 -0.11
N GLN A 25 11.10 7.29 -1.28
CA GLN A 25 10.46 6.10 -1.84
C GLN A 25 10.96 4.79 -1.21
N ASP A 26 12.21 4.76 -0.75
CA ASP A 26 12.78 3.59 -0.08
C ASP A 26 12.39 3.54 1.41
N HIS A 27 12.31 2.34 1.97
CA HIS A 27 12.07 2.16 3.41
C HIS A 27 13.31 2.46 4.26
N LYS A 28 13.07 2.83 5.52
CA LYS A 28 14.08 3.18 6.55
C LYS A 28 15.38 2.38 6.47
N GLN A 29 15.25 1.05 6.44
CA GLN A 29 16.38 0.14 6.46
C GLN A 29 17.22 0.16 5.16
N ALA A 30 16.59 0.15 3.98
CA ALA A 30 17.32 0.18 2.71
C ALA A 30 18.10 1.48 2.51
N LEU A 31 17.55 2.61 2.98
CA LEU A 31 18.26 3.89 2.97
C LEU A 31 19.45 3.90 3.91
N TRP A 32 19.30 3.29 5.09
CA TRP A 32 20.40 3.14 6.03
C TRP A 32 21.51 2.25 5.48
N GLU A 33 21.17 1.10 4.89
CA GLU A 33 22.14 0.16 4.31
C GLU A 33 22.98 0.86 3.24
N LYS A 34 22.34 1.55 2.28
CA LYS A 34 23.03 2.36 1.26
C LYS A 34 23.93 3.44 1.87
N PHE A 35 23.43 4.17 2.87
CA PHE A 35 24.22 5.21 3.55
C PHE A 35 25.43 4.63 4.28
N SER A 36 25.28 3.49 4.95
CA SER A 36 26.35 2.83 5.70
C SER A 36 27.42 2.21 4.80
N GLU A 37 27.02 1.76 3.60
CA GLU A 37 27.94 1.26 2.58
C GLU A 37 28.79 2.38 1.98
N GLU A 38 28.17 3.53 1.66
CA GLU A 38 28.86 4.69 1.09
C GLU A 38 29.70 5.45 2.14
N TYR A 39 29.25 5.45 3.40
CA TYR A 39 29.89 6.13 4.52
C TYR A 39 30.12 5.18 5.71
N PRO A 40 31.05 4.22 5.62
CA PRO A 40 31.28 3.20 6.66
C PRO A 40 31.74 3.78 8.00
N ASN A 41 32.43 4.93 7.96
CA ASN A 41 32.84 5.70 9.15
C ASN A 41 31.89 6.88 9.43
N GLY A 42 30.68 6.86 8.86
CA GLY A 42 29.68 7.90 9.01
C GLY A 42 29.02 7.93 10.38
N MET A 43 27.84 8.55 10.45
CA MET A 43 27.07 8.59 11.68
C MET A 43 26.43 7.24 12.00
N ARG A 44 26.14 6.97 13.27
CA ARG A 44 25.41 5.77 13.71
C ARG A 44 23.95 5.79 13.25
N LEU A 45 23.34 4.60 13.14
CA LEU A 45 21.93 4.41 12.75
C LEU A 45 20.96 5.32 13.51
N THR A 46 21.13 5.44 14.83
CA THR A 46 20.28 6.28 15.68
C THR A 46 20.38 7.76 15.29
N ALA A 47 21.59 8.28 15.09
CA ALA A 47 21.81 9.66 14.66
C ALA A 47 21.26 9.92 13.26
N PHE A 48 21.39 8.95 12.34
CA PHE A 48 20.81 9.00 11.00
C PHE A 48 19.28 9.15 11.08
N MET A 49 18.61 8.30 11.86
CA MET A 49 17.16 8.34 12.01
C MET A 49 16.68 9.64 12.65
N THR A 50 17.33 10.12 13.72
CA THR A 50 16.97 11.37 14.39
C THR A 50 17.12 12.58 13.48
N ARG A 51 18.21 12.67 12.71
CA ARG A 51 18.41 13.78 11.76
C ARG A 51 17.39 13.78 10.65
N LEU A 52 16.99 12.59 10.18
CA LEU A 52 16.01 12.48 9.12
C LEU A 52 14.60 12.87 9.60
N GLN A 53 14.21 12.50 10.82
CA GLN A 53 12.92 12.87 11.42
C GLN A 53 12.74 14.40 11.54
N GLY A 54 13.80 15.14 11.83
CA GLY A 54 13.77 16.60 11.94
C GLY A 54 13.95 17.36 10.62
N SER A 55 13.98 16.64 9.48
CA SER A 55 14.27 17.20 8.17
C SER A 55 13.00 17.41 7.33
N ARG A 56 13.15 18.00 6.14
CA ARG A 56 12.07 18.06 5.14
C ARG A 56 11.82 16.73 4.41
N PHE A 57 12.56 15.67 4.73
CA PHE A 57 12.43 14.35 4.11
C PHE A 57 11.56 13.42 4.95
N VAL A 58 10.47 12.93 4.38
CA VAL A 58 9.45 12.11 5.06
C VAL A 58 9.36 10.75 4.37
N TYR A 59 9.27 9.67 5.13
CA TYR A 59 9.05 8.34 4.56
C TYR A 59 7.65 8.22 3.94
N GLN A 60 7.57 7.69 2.72
CA GLN A 60 6.28 7.40 2.07
C GLN A 60 5.40 6.48 2.94
N ASP A 61 6.02 5.58 3.72
CA ASP A 61 5.32 4.71 4.67
C ASP A 61 4.48 5.48 5.71
N ASN A 62 4.84 6.74 6.02
CA ASN A 62 4.15 7.62 6.98
C ASN A 62 2.99 8.42 6.34
N LEU A 63 2.66 8.19 5.06
CA LEU A 63 1.59 8.91 4.34
C LEU A 63 0.20 8.28 4.48
N CYS A 64 0.07 7.07 5.05
CA CYS A 64 -1.25 6.51 5.36
C CYS A 64 -1.93 7.44 6.38
N GLY A 65 -2.95 8.18 5.91
CA GLY A 65 -3.71 9.16 6.70
C GLY A 65 -3.70 10.59 6.15
N LEU A 66 -2.95 10.91 5.08
CA LEU A 66 -2.87 12.28 4.54
C LEU A 66 -3.69 12.52 3.27
N CYS A 67 -4.27 11.45 2.71
CA CYS A 67 -5.27 11.48 1.66
C CYS A 67 -6.54 10.83 2.22
N SER A 68 -7.68 11.47 2.02
CA SER A 68 -9.01 11.01 2.46
C SER A 68 -9.29 9.59 1.98
N GLU A 69 -9.06 9.34 0.70
CA GLU A 69 -9.25 8.04 0.05
C GLU A 69 -8.28 6.99 0.61
N CYS A 70 -7.03 7.36 0.88
CA CYS A 70 -6.05 6.49 1.53
C CYS A 70 -6.42 6.15 2.98
N ASN A 71 -7.12 7.05 3.66
CA ASN A 71 -7.57 6.86 5.02
C ASN A 71 -8.83 5.96 5.04
N GLU A 72 -9.90 6.37 4.37
CA GLU A 72 -11.19 5.68 4.36
C GLU A 72 -11.11 4.31 3.68
N CYS A 73 -10.57 4.26 2.46
CA CYS A 73 -10.53 3.04 1.67
C CYS A 73 -9.35 2.13 2.01
N GLY A 74 -8.28 2.69 2.59
CA GLY A 74 -7.09 1.95 2.99
C GLY A 74 -7.04 1.67 4.48
N TYR A 75 -6.57 2.65 5.25
CA TYR A 75 -6.24 2.49 6.67
C TYR A 75 -7.45 2.03 7.52
N GLU A 76 -8.58 2.74 7.41
CA GLU A 76 -9.80 2.43 8.15
C GLU A 76 -10.38 1.09 7.75
N SER A 77 -10.37 0.77 6.45
CA SER A 77 -10.85 -0.53 5.96
C SER A 77 -10.02 -1.69 6.55
N PHE A 78 -8.69 -1.59 6.55
CA PHE A 78 -7.84 -2.59 7.21
C PHE A 78 -8.04 -2.66 8.72
N ALA A 79 -8.21 -1.52 9.39
CA ALA A 79 -8.46 -1.48 10.82
C ALA A 79 -9.79 -2.14 11.19
N SER A 80 -10.87 -1.82 10.46
CA SER A 80 -12.19 -2.41 10.65
C SER A 80 -12.22 -3.91 10.39
N ILE A 81 -11.57 -4.39 9.33
CA ILE A 81 -11.47 -5.84 9.08
C ILE A 81 -10.73 -6.52 10.24
N ASN A 82 -9.67 -5.92 10.75
CA ASN A 82 -8.94 -6.46 11.91
C ASN A 82 -9.81 -6.49 13.17
N THR A 83 -10.66 -5.48 13.39
CA THR A 83 -11.65 -5.48 14.47
C THR A 83 -12.67 -6.60 14.29
N ILE A 84 -13.20 -6.80 13.07
CA ILE A 84 -14.14 -7.90 12.80
C ILE A 84 -13.49 -9.25 13.14
N ILE A 85 -12.26 -9.49 12.68
CA ILE A 85 -11.50 -10.71 12.99
C ILE A 85 -11.35 -10.87 14.51
N ALA A 86 -10.95 -9.81 15.23
CA ALA A 86 -10.71 -9.88 16.66
C ALA A 86 -11.99 -10.16 17.48
N THR A 87 -13.12 -9.61 17.03
CA THR A 87 -14.40 -9.65 17.76
C THR A 87 -15.23 -10.89 17.43
N HIS A 88 -15.25 -11.33 16.17
CA HIS A 88 -16.20 -12.36 15.70
C HIS A 88 -15.56 -13.73 15.41
N VAL A 89 -14.24 -13.83 15.30
CA VAL A 89 -13.58 -15.13 15.14
C VAL A 89 -13.30 -15.72 16.52
N GLU A 90 -13.92 -16.86 16.82
CA GLU A 90 -13.80 -17.53 18.13
C GLU A 90 -12.46 -18.26 18.30
N ASP A 91 -11.97 -18.92 17.25
CA ASP A 91 -10.72 -19.69 17.30
C ASP A 91 -9.51 -18.74 17.31
N GLU A 92 -8.74 -18.76 18.40
CA GLU A 92 -7.57 -17.91 18.57
C GLU A 92 -6.43 -18.22 17.59
N SER A 93 -6.22 -19.49 17.25
CA SER A 93 -5.20 -19.87 16.25
C SER A 93 -5.56 -19.32 14.88
N LEU A 94 -6.84 -19.40 14.51
CA LEU A 94 -7.35 -18.88 13.24
C LEU A 94 -7.33 -17.35 13.23
N LYS A 95 -7.65 -16.71 14.35
CA LYS A 95 -7.55 -15.24 14.52
C LYS A 95 -6.13 -14.75 14.28
N GLU A 96 -5.12 -15.42 14.85
CA GLU A 96 -3.71 -15.11 14.60
C GLU A 96 -3.34 -15.30 13.12
N GLU A 97 -3.80 -16.40 12.50
CA GLU A 97 -3.55 -16.67 11.08
C GLU A 97 -4.17 -15.59 10.17
N LEU A 98 -5.44 -15.26 10.39
CA LEU A 98 -6.17 -14.24 9.63
C LEU A 98 -5.53 -12.86 9.78
N THR A 99 -5.13 -12.50 11.00
CA THR A 99 -4.41 -11.25 11.28
C THR A 99 -3.07 -11.20 10.54
N ARG A 100 -2.33 -12.32 10.50
CA ARG A 100 -1.08 -12.43 9.75
C ARG A 100 -1.33 -12.29 8.24
N LYS A 101 -2.34 -12.98 7.69
CA LYS A 101 -2.74 -12.88 6.27
C LYS A 101 -3.15 -11.46 5.89
N LEU A 102 -3.96 -10.79 6.72
CA LEU A 102 -4.37 -9.39 6.54
C LEU A 102 -3.16 -8.45 6.44
N ASN A 103 -2.17 -8.64 7.31
CA ASN A 103 -0.94 -7.84 7.30
C ASN A 103 -0.08 -8.10 6.06
N ILE A 104 -0.03 -9.34 5.57
CA ILE A 104 0.66 -9.69 4.31
C ILE A 104 -0.04 -9.01 3.13
N LEU A 105 -1.36 -9.12 3.03
CA LEU A 105 -2.16 -8.46 1.99
C LEU A 105 -1.96 -6.94 2.01
N ARG A 106 -2.01 -6.33 3.19
CA ARG A 106 -1.74 -4.89 3.34
C ARG A 106 -0.35 -4.51 2.82
N ARG A 107 0.69 -5.31 3.09
CA ARG A 107 2.05 -5.06 2.58
C ARG A 107 2.12 -5.23 1.07
N TYR A 108 1.52 -6.30 0.54
CA TYR A 108 1.46 -6.57 -0.89
C TYR A 108 0.82 -5.40 -1.64
N MET A 109 -0.38 -4.99 -1.22
CA MET A 109 -1.13 -3.89 -1.82
C MET A 109 -0.36 -2.57 -1.81
N ARG A 110 0.36 -2.26 -0.72
CA ARG A 110 1.12 -1.00 -0.60
C ARG A 110 2.40 -0.96 -1.41
N ARG A 111 3.04 -2.10 -1.65
CA ARG A 111 4.44 -2.13 -2.12
C ARG A 111 4.60 -2.83 -3.43
N GLU A 112 3.95 -3.97 -3.59
CA GLU A 112 4.14 -4.85 -4.75
C GLU A 112 3.08 -4.56 -5.80
N TYR A 113 1.83 -4.35 -5.40
CA TYR A 113 0.74 -4.10 -6.32
C TYR A 113 0.98 -2.86 -7.22
N ILE A 114 1.43 -1.74 -6.62
CA ILE A 114 1.76 -0.50 -7.35
C ILE A 114 2.84 -0.74 -8.43
N LYS A 115 3.78 -1.67 -8.22
CA LYS A 115 4.82 -1.98 -9.23
C LYS A 115 4.24 -2.61 -10.50
N TYR A 116 3.04 -3.19 -10.44
CA TYR A 116 2.35 -3.75 -11.61
C TYR A 116 1.63 -2.67 -12.42
N LEU A 117 1.28 -1.54 -11.80
CA LEU A 117 0.63 -0.38 -12.39
C LEU A 117 1.66 0.49 -13.12
N LYS A 118 2.24 -0.05 -14.21
CA LYS A 118 3.29 0.63 -14.98
C LYS A 118 2.70 1.49 -16.08
N ILE A 119 2.99 2.80 -16.01
CA ILE A 119 2.90 3.72 -17.15
C ILE A 119 4.24 3.64 -17.91
N THR A 120 4.20 3.47 -19.23
CA THR A 120 5.43 3.50 -20.04
C THR A 120 6.07 4.89 -19.99
N SER A 121 7.34 5.00 -20.38
CA SER A 121 8.02 6.30 -20.50
C SER A 121 7.33 7.27 -21.49
N SER A 122 6.49 6.75 -22.38
CA SER A 122 5.67 7.51 -23.33
C SER A 122 4.28 7.90 -22.77
N GLY A 123 3.98 7.62 -21.50
CA GLY A 123 2.68 7.92 -20.89
C GLY A 123 1.58 6.94 -21.28
N ILE A 124 1.93 5.82 -21.93
CA ILE A 124 0.96 4.81 -22.36
C ILE A 124 0.75 3.82 -21.22
N LEU A 125 -0.51 3.55 -20.90
CA LEU A 125 -0.88 2.53 -19.94
C LEU A 125 -0.70 1.15 -20.56
N ALA A 126 0.13 0.31 -19.95
CA ALA A 126 0.39 -1.03 -20.44
C ALA A 126 -0.79 -1.95 -20.10
N HIS A 127 -1.23 -2.75 -21.08
CA HIS A 127 -2.16 -3.84 -20.81
C HIS A 127 -1.50 -4.91 -19.93
N LYS A 128 -2.30 -5.51 -19.04
CA LYS A 128 -1.91 -6.64 -18.19
C LYS A 128 -2.93 -7.75 -18.39
N SER A 129 -2.44 -8.99 -18.47
CA SER A 129 -3.29 -10.19 -18.57
C SER A 129 -4.20 -10.36 -17.35
N CYS A 130 -3.67 -10.05 -16.16
CA CYS A 130 -4.45 -9.95 -14.93
C CYS A 130 -5.37 -8.72 -14.98
N ILE A 131 -6.70 -8.95 -14.94
CA ILE A 131 -7.69 -7.86 -14.99
C ILE A 131 -7.49 -6.87 -13.84
N CYS A 132 -7.14 -7.37 -12.67
CA CYS A 132 -6.87 -6.55 -11.49
C CYS A 132 -5.62 -5.70 -11.63
N HIS A 133 -4.72 -5.92 -12.60
CA HIS A 133 -3.51 -5.11 -12.79
C HIS A 133 -3.57 -4.20 -14.02
N CYS A 134 -4.64 -4.25 -14.81
CA CYS A 134 -4.73 -3.43 -16.02
C CYS A 134 -5.34 -2.05 -15.72
N LEU A 135 -4.48 -1.05 -15.52
CA LEU A 135 -4.91 0.33 -15.27
C LEU A 135 -5.80 0.89 -16.40
N SER A 136 -5.49 0.54 -17.65
CA SER A 136 -6.31 0.90 -18.81
C SER A 136 -7.75 0.36 -18.72
N HIS A 137 -7.93 -0.81 -18.10
CA HIS A 137 -9.25 -1.41 -17.90
C HIS A 137 -10.04 -0.63 -16.85
N SER A 138 -9.40 -0.24 -15.74
CA SER A 138 -10.01 0.60 -14.69
C SER A 138 -10.48 1.97 -15.21
N PHE A 139 -9.80 2.52 -16.22
CA PHE A 139 -10.21 3.76 -16.89
C PHE A 139 -11.20 3.55 -18.05
N GLY A 140 -11.66 2.32 -18.29
CA GLY A 140 -12.62 2.01 -19.36
C GLY A 140 -12.07 2.15 -20.78
N ILE A 141 -10.75 2.17 -20.95
CA ILE A 141 -10.07 2.38 -22.25
C ILE A 141 -9.33 1.13 -22.75
N CYS A 142 -9.35 0.02 -22.00
CA CYS A 142 -8.79 -1.24 -22.45
C CYS A 142 -9.85 -2.10 -23.16
N ASN A 143 -9.63 -2.35 -24.45
CA ASN A 143 -10.46 -3.25 -25.27
C ASN A 143 -9.86 -4.66 -25.43
N LEU A 144 -8.77 -4.96 -24.73
CA LEU A 144 -8.12 -6.27 -24.77
C LEU A 144 -8.76 -7.22 -23.76
N GLN A 145 -8.76 -8.51 -24.07
CA GLN A 145 -9.26 -9.54 -23.17
C GLN A 145 -8.30 -9.75 -21.99
N HIS A 146 -8.88 -10.01 -20.81
CA HIS A 146 -8.15 -10.32 -19.59
C HIS A 146 -8.50 -11.76 -19.20
N PHE A 147 -7.55 -12.68 -19.38
CA PHE A 147 -7.81 -14.11 -19.28
C PHE A 147 -7.55 -14.68 -17.88
N GLU A 148 -6.98 -13.89 -16.97
CA GLU A 148 -6.56 -14.37 -15.67
C GLU A 148 -6.80 -13.35 -14.55
N ILE A 149 -6.88 -13.89 -13.33
CA ILE A 149 -6.65 -13.16 -12.08
C ILE A 149 -5.39 -13.80 -11.50
N CYS A 150 -4.33 -13.02 -11.27
CA CYS A 150 -3.08 -13.58 -10.77
C CYS A 150 -3.23 -14.11 -9.34
N ASN A 151 -2.34 -15.01 -8.93
CA ASN A 151 -2.40 -15.64 -7.60
C ASN A 151 -2.50 -14.63 -6.46
N ASP A 152 -1.73 -13.54 -6.50
CA ASP A 152 -1.79 -12.52 -5.44
C ASP A 152 -3.16 -11.82 -5.36
N CYS A 153 -3.82 -11.62 -6.51
CA CYS A 153 -5.17 -11.07 -6.57
C CYS A 153 -6.22 -12.12 -6.16
N VAL A 154 -6.00 -13.39 -6.48
CA VAL A 154 -6.84 -14.51 -6.01
C VAL A 154 -6.78 -14.63 -4.48
N GLU A 155 -5.60 -14.51 -3.87
CA GLU A 155 -5.41 -14.56 -2.42
C GLU A 155 -6.22 -13.49 -1.68
N LEU A 156 -6.43 -12.31 -2.30
CA LEU A 156 -7.32 -11.28 -1.74
C LEU A 156 -8.76 -11.79 -1.65
N PHE A 157 -9.32 -12.33 -2.73
CA PHE A 157 -10.70 -12.82 -2.75
C PHE A 157 -10.87 -14.01 -1.80
N GLN A 158 -9.94 -14.97 -1.87
CA GLN A 158 -9.94 -16.14 -0.97
C GLN A 158 -9.85 -15.74 0.51
N PHE A 159 -9.12 -14.68 0.82
CA PHE A 159 -9.04 -14.17 2.19
C PHE A 159 -10.40 -13.64 2.68
N PHE A 160 -11.15 -12.92 1.84
CA PHE A 160 -12.50 -12.46 2.19
C PHE A 160 -13.48 -13.61 2.33
N ASP A 161 -13.42 -14.61 1.44
CA ASP A 161 -14.23 -15.83 1.56
C ASP A 161 -13.92 -16.58 2.87
N LEU A 162 -12.64 -16.65 3.24
CA LEU A 162 -12.21 -17.26 4.48
C LEU A 162 -12.79 -16.55 5.70
N ILE A 163 -12.76 -15.21 5.76
CA ILE A 163 -13.36 -14.46 6.88
C ILE A 163 -14.87 -14.69 6.93
N LYS A 164 -15.57 -14.62 5.78
CA LYS A 164 -17.03 -14.80 5.71
C LYS A 164 -17.47 -16.17 6.25
N ASN A 165 -16.65 -17.21 6.07
CA ASN A 165 -16.92 -18.53 6.63
C ASN A 165 -16.74 -18.61 8.16
N GLN A 166 -16.15 -17.60 8.79
CA GLN A 166 -15.89 -17.56 10.24
C GLN A 166 -16.76 -16.56 10.98
N VAL A 167 -17.58 -15.79 10.28
CA VAL A 167 -18.41 -14.73 10.88
C VAL A 167 -19.86 -14.84 10.43
N ASP A 168 -20.76 -14.24 11.19
CA ASP A 168 -22.18 -14.22 10.90
C ASP A 168 -22.49 -13.59 9.53
N GLU A 169 -23.54 -14.10 8.88
CA GLU A 169 -24.00 -13.66 7.55
C GLU A 169 -24.32 -12.16 7.51
N GLU A 170 -24.75 -11.58 8.64
CA GLU A 170 -25.03 -10.15 8.80
C GLU A 170 -23.80 -9.26 8.50
N LEU A 171 -22.58 -9.79 8.63
CA LEU A 171 -21.34 -9.04 8.34
C LEU A 171 -20.88 -9.19 6.88
N HIS A 172 -21.51 -10.04 6.07
CA HIS A 172 -21.03 -10.37 4.73
C HIS A 172 -21.11 -9.17 3.78
N GLU A 173 -22.22 -8.42 3.80
CA GLU A 173 -22.36 -7.19 2.99
C GLU A 173 -21.32 -6.14 3.38
N LEU A 174 -21.06 -5.99 4.69
CA LEU A 174 -20.06 -5.06 5.19
C LEU A 174 -18.64 -5.46 4.75
N LEU A 175 -18.33 -6.77 4.76
CA LEU A 175 -17.07 -7.30 4.23
C LEU A 175 -16.95 -7.06 2.72
N ASP A 176 -18.03 -7.22 1.95
CA ASP A 176 -18.03 -6.90 0.52
C ASP A 176 -17.76 -5.41 0.26
N ASP A 177 -18.30 -4.53 1.09
CA ASP A 177 -18.02 -3.10 1.00
C ASP A 177 -16.56 -2.77 1.34
N TYR A 178 -15.97 -3.44 2.34
CA TYR A 178 -14.53 -3.30 2.59
C TYR A 178 -13.67 -3.84 1.45
N LEU A 179 -14.06 -4.95 0.81
CA LEU A 179 -13.37 -5.46 -0.37
C LEU A 179 -13.43 -4.43 -1.51
N LYS A 180 -14.61 -3.87 -1.81
CA LYS A 180 -14.76 -2.80 -2.81
C LYS A 180 -13.90 -1.59 -2.47
N LYS A 181 -13.87 -1.15 -1.21
CA LYS A 181 -13.01 -0.06 -0.74
C LYS A 181 -11.53 -0.37 -0.97
N LEU A 182 -11.06 -1.55 -0.60
CA LEU A 182 -9.67 -1.96 -0.84
C LEU A 182 -9.34 -2.01 -2.34
N ILE A 183 -10.25 -2.48 -3.19
CA ILE A 183 -10.08 -2.46 -4.65
C ILE A 183 -10.02 -1.01 -5.17
N SER A 184 -10.89 -0.12 -4.68
CA SER A 184 -10.84 1.30 -5.03
C SER A 184 -9.53 1.94 -4.57
N TRP A 185 -9.04 1.57 -3.39
CA TRP A 185 -7.78 2.03 -2.84
C TRP A 185 -6.58 1.58 -3.70
N LEU A 186 -6.63 0.37 -4.26
CA LEU A 186 -5.60 -0.10 -5.20
C LEU A 186 -5.52 0.78 -6.46
N GLY A 187 -6.66 1.20 -7.00
CA GLY A 187 -6.72 2.11 -8.15
C GLY A 187 -6.23 3.53 -7.83
N HIS A 188 -6.34 3.98 -6.57
CA HIS A 188 -5.91 5.32 -6.16
C HIS A 188 -4.38 5.50 -6.18
N HIS A 189 -3.59 4.44 -5.97
CA HIS A 189 -2.12 4.51 -5.97
C HIS A 189 -1.49 4.25 -7.36
N ALA A 190 -2.30 4.17 -8.41
CA ALA A 190 -1.91 3.82 -9.77
C ALA A 190 -1.52 5.01 -10.65
#